data_AF-A0A0C3QXS9-F1
#
_entry.id   AF-A0A0C3QXS9-F1
#
_cell.length_a   1.000
_cell.length_b   1.000
_cell.length_c   1.000
_cell.angle_alpha   90.00
_cell.angle_beta   90.00
_cell.angle_gamma   90.00
#
_symmetry.space_group_name_H-M   'P 1'
#
loop_
_entity.id
_entity.type
_entity.pdbx_description
1 polymer ?
#
loop_
_entity_poly.entity_id
_entity_poly.type
_entity_poly.pdbx_seq_one_letter_code
_entity_poly.pdbx_strand_id
1 'polypeptide(L)'
;MNPARPSQPKKTAKTTTSKWAITAANSSEDPDSTSGGESESKNLFYNRNPDGNNQHDGGLPNTREVRLWLQRWAAKGVHNRKMLKDLALAELGYKCSESTIGRARMHWGIKASGATLKCLGIKEAKKIIKDAMDKNPSRSHGLRGTCDAILADNGFSLPQQFVRKTMKEFDPEGFELRKPGAKIIHRGVLTAAGLHEEWSGDGHDGIGKYGLYIWGVRDKWSRAWLGVRVVPNNRLQEIVAYVWLGIVYEVGGVPVQMTTDCGSENPVIYGLTNALREEYAPGLNSTETPAHRFLKSVHNITIERGWHSLKMAVLKDIKNLYEDDDECINPANPKHFLLARHIWSVAVQKRLDEARDQLNNHKSRRDKTQALQSGVSPAVLMALPKQYGADNFLIEVDRKVVKEMMDELGGEDLVRFVTRGYEEKVKTIQAELGLGEFTVYNAWDSFTAILPFMPAPEPDELAFAGIQ
;
A
#
# COMPACT_ATOMS: atom_id res chain seq x y z
N MET A 1 38.10 29.88 27.60
CA MET A 1 37.06 29.88 28.64
C MET A 1 35.79 30.46 28.05
N ASN A 2 34.78 29.62 27.84
CA ASN A 2 33.43 30.01 27.43
C ASN A 2 32.50 29.00 28.14
N PRO A 3 31.49 29.42 28.92
CA PRO A 3 30.82 28.53 29.86
C PRO A 3 29.85 27.58 29.17
N ALA A 4 29.91 26.32 29.60
CA ALA A 4 29.05 25.23 29.17
C ALA A 4 27.57 25.51 29.48
N ARG A 5 26.69 25.17 28.53
CA ARG A 5 25.24 25.22 28.68
C ARG A 5 24.77 23.96 29.44
N PRO A 6 23.92 24.06 30.48
CA PRO A 6 23.55 22.91 31.29
C PRO A 6 22.56 21.99 30.55
N SER A 7 22.82 20.69 30.65
CA SER A 7 21.98 19.58 30.19
C SER A 7 20.63 19.55 30.91
N GLN A 8 19.54 19.54 30.14
CA GLN A 8 18.19 19.28 30.65
C GLN A 8 17.95 17.76 30.84
N PRO A 9 17.15 17.34 31.83
CA PRO A 9 17.01 15.94 32.21
C PRO A 9 16.17 15.15 31.19
N LYS A 10 16.66 13.94 30.85
CA LYS A 10 15.95 12.92 30.07
C LYS A 10 14.64 12.56 30.78
N LYS A 11 13.48 12.87 30.16
CA LYS A 11 12.18 12.35 30.60
C LYS A 11 11.99 10.95 30.01
N THR A 12 11.91 9.96 30.88
CA THR A 12 11.51 8.60 30.57
C THR A 12 10.09 8.59 30.02
N ALA A 13 9.93 8.15 28.77
CA ALA A 13 8.62 7.93 28.17
C ALA A 13 8.00 6.67 28.79
N LYS A 14 6.91 6.83 29.53
CA LYS A 14 6.07 5.71 29.98
C LYS A 14 5.26 5.20 28.79
N THR A 15 5.55 3.97 28.37
CA THR A 15 4.80 3.20 27.37
C THR A 15 3.34 3.09 27.80
N THR A 16 2.44 3.75 27.05
CA THR A 16 0.99 3.60 27.23
C THR A 16 0.47 2.72 26.09
N THR A 17 0.39 1.43 26.36
CA THR A 17 -0.15 0.40 25.47
C THR A 17 -1.62 0.67 25.19
N SER A 18 -1.93 1.10 23.96
CA SER A 18 -3.31 1.30 23.51
C SER A 18 -3.84 -0.03 22.97
N LYS A 19 -4.53 -0.79 23.82
CA LYS A 19 -5.25 -2.03 23.47
C LYS A 19 -6.47 -1.71 22.60
N TRP A 20 -6.41 -2.05 21.32
CA TRP A 20 -7.58 -2.42 20.52
C TRP A 20 -7.25 -3.70 19.76
N ALA A 21 -7.27 -4.81 20.49
CA ALA A 21 -7.34 -6.15 19.90
C ALA A 21 -8.80 -6.40 19.50
N ILE A 22 -9.04 -6.67 18.22
CA ILE A 22 -10.32 -7.19 17.73
C ILE A 22 -10.34 -8.67 18.11
N THR A 23 -10.90 -8.98 19.28
CA THR A 23 -11.16 -10.36 19.69
C THR A 23 -12.40 -10.86 18.94
N ALA A 24 -12.19 -11.84 18.06
CA ALA A 24 -13.25 -12.70 17.55
C ALA A 24 -13.76 -13.56 18.72
N ALA A 25 -15.04 -13.41 19.07
CA ALA A 25 -15.72 -14.29 20.01
C ALA A 25 -16.72 -15.16 19.24
N ASN A 26 -16.41 -16.45 19.17
CA ASN A 26 -17.37 -17.52 18.98
C ASN A 26 -18.36 -17.49 20.15
N SER A 27 -19.65 -17.69 19.88
CA SER A 27 -20.63 -18.03 20.90
C SER A 27 -21.60 -19.03 20.31
N SER A 28 -21.64 -20.17 20.98
CA SER A 28 -22.32 -21.41 20.71
C SER A 28 -23.84 -21.31 20.76
N GLU A 29 -24.48 -22.21 20.02
CA GLU A 29 -25.83 -22.79 20.22
C GLU A 29 -26.03 -23.15 21.72
N ASP A 30 -27.20 -23.02 22.36
CA ASP A 30 -28.42 -23.82 22.14
C ASP A 30 -29.59 -23.33 23.09
N PRO A 31 -30.80 -23.95 23.16
CA PRO A 31 -32.08 -23.24 23.01
C PRO A 31 -33.04 -23.25 24.22
N ASP A 32 -34.24 -22.68 23.97
CA ASP A 32 -35.57 -23.04 24.48
C ASP A 32 -36.31 -22.06 25.43
N SER A 33 -37.62 -22.07 25.17
CA SER A 33 -38.78 -21.27 25.53
C SER A 33 -39.11 -21.05 27.01
N THR A 34 -39.88 -19.99 27.30
CA THR A 34 -41.24 -20.06 27.91
C THR A 34 -41.88 -18.66 28.01
N SER A 35 -43.21 -18.66 27.82
CA SER A 35 -44.24 -17.61 27.79
C SER A 35 -44.40 -16.66 28.98
N GLY A 36 -44.99 -15.48 28.71
CA GLY A 36 -45.73 -14.66 29.68
C GLY A 36 -46.05 -13.27 29.12
N GLY A 37 -47.34 -12.96 28.89
CA GLY A 37 -47.81 -11.69 28.31
C GLY A 37 -48.25 -10.65 29.34
N GLU A 38 -48.33 -9.38 28.92
CA GLU A 38 -49.55 -8.54 28.96
C GLU A 38 -49.33 -7.09 28.44
N SER A 39 -50.34 -6.62 27.70
CA SER A 39 -50.83 -5.25 27.33
C SER A 39 -49.84 -4.13 26.96
N GLU A 40 -49.74 -3.78 25.67
CA GLU A 40 -50.47 -2.71 24.95
C GLU A 40 -49.95 -1.27 25.14
N SER A 41 -49.27 -0.79 24.10
CA SER A 41 -49.30 0.61 23.65
C SER A 41 -49.09 0.63 22.14
N LYS A 42 -50.20 0.55 21.40
CA LYS A 42 -50.24 0.59 19.93
C LYS A 42 -49.78 1.96 19.41
N ASN A 43 -48.56 2.04 18.90
CA ASN A 43 -48.19 3.09 17.96
C ASN A 43 -48.34 2.50 16.55
N LEU A 44 -49.49 2.73 15.91
CA LEU A 44 -49.73 2.40 14.51
C LEU A 44 -48.80 3.23 13.63
N PHE A 45 -47.61 2.69 13.33
CA PHE A 45 -46.89 3.09 12.14
C PHE A 45 -47.72 2.61 10.94
N TYR A 46 -48.32 3.56 10.23
CA TYR A 46 -48.94 3.34 8.93
C TYR A 46 -47.99 2.54 8.03
N ASN A 47 -48.26 1.25 7.85
CA ASN A 47 -47.58 0.44 6.85
C ASN A 47 -48.10 0.86 5.47
N ARG A 48 -47.33 1.68 4.75
CA ARG A 48 -47.68 2.17 3.40
C ARG A 48 -47.51 1.11 2.31
N ASN A 49 -47.19 -0.14 2.65
CA ASN A 49 -47.09 -1.24 1.68
C ASN A 49 -47.66 -2.55 2.25
N PRO A 50 -48.99 -2.69 2.31
CA PRO A 50 -49.66 -3.88 2.85
C PRO A 50 -49.56 -5.12 1.94
N ASP A 51 -49.29 -4.94 0.64
CA ASP A 51 -49.29 -6.03 -0.34
C ASP A 51 -47.89 -6.59 -0.67
N GLY A 52 -46.84 -6.10 0.00
CA GLY A 52 -45.47 -6.63 -0.13
C GLY A 52 -44.86 -6.52 -1.53
N ASN A 53 -45.51 -5.81 -2.46
CA ASN A 53 -45.08 -5.75 -3.85
C ASN A 53 -44.05 -4.62 -4.02
N ASN A 54 -42.85 -4.81 -3.47
CA ASN A 54 -41.72 -3.95 -3.79
C ASN A 54 -41.28 -4.26 -5.23
N GLN A 55 -41.82 -3.51 -6.19
CA GLN A 55 -41.48 -3.51 -7.62
C GLN A 55 -40.04 -3.01 -7.90
N HIS A 56 -39.05 -3.47 -7.15
CA HIS A 56 -37.66 -3.08 -7.31
C HIS A 56 -36.78 -4.30 -7.44
N ASP A 57 -36.53 -4.70 -8.70
CA ASP A 57 -35.56 -5.72 -9.13
C ASP A 57 -34.09 -5.29 -8.87
N GLY A 58 -33.82 -4.64 -7.74
CA GLY A 58 -32.51 -4.07 -7.42
C GLY A 58 -32.38 -3.66 -5.96
N GLY A 59 -31.51 -4.36 -5.24
CA GLY A 59 -31.18 -4.10 -3.85
C GLY A 59 -29.71 -4.36 -3.56
N LEU A 60 -29.24 -3.85 -2.43
CA LEU A 60 -27.94 -4.22 -1.88
C LEU A 60 -28.24 -4.98 -0.57
N PRO A 61 -27.92 -6.27 -0.47
CA PRO A 61 -28.31 -7.06 0.69
C PRO A 61 -27.47 -6.68 1.92
N ASN A 62 -28.05 -6.83 3.11
CA ASN A 62 -27.34 -6.58 4.37
C ASN A 62 -26.51 -7.80 4.79
N THR A 63 -25.56 -8.20 3.95
CA THR A 63 -24.68 -9.36 4.19
C THR A 63 -23.33 -8.94 4.76
N ARG A 64 -22.61 -9.91 5.34
CA ARG A 64 -21.21 -9.74 5.76
C ARG A 64 -20.32 -9.31 4.59
N GLU A 65 -20.56 -9.85 3.40
CA GLU A 65 -19.86 -9.48 2.16
C GLU A 65 -20.00 -7.99 1.86
N VAL A 66 -21.23 -7.48 1.82
CA VAL A 66 -21.50 -6.05 1.56
C VAL A 66 -20.90 -5.16 2.66
N ARG A 67 -20.96 -5.61 3.92
CA ARG A 67 -20.30 -4.89 5.04
C ARG A 67 -18.80 -4.76 4.80
N LEU A 68 -18.11 -5.87 4.53
CA LEU A 68 -16.66 -5.89 4.30
C LEU A 68 -16.29 -5.07 3.06
N TRP A 69 -17.09 -5.15 2.00
CA TRP A 69 -16.92 -4.36 0.79
C TRP A 69 -17.07 -2.85 1.03
N LEU A 70 -18.10 -2.43 1.78
CA LEU A 70 -18.28 -1.02 2.15
C LEU A 70 -17.15 -0.53 3.06
N GLN A 71 -16.71 -1.34 4.02
CA GLN A 71 -15.58 -1.03 4.91
C GLN A 71 -14.28 -0.89 4.10
N ARG A 72 -14.04 -1.78 3.14
CA ARG A 72 -12.90 -1.71 2.21
C ARG A 72 -12.89 -0.38 1.47
N TRP A 73 -13.98 0.01 0.82
CA TRP A 73 -14.02 1.27 0.08
C TRP A 73 -13.99 2.51 0.98
N ALA A 74 -14.53 2.42 2.19
CA ALA A 74 -14.40 3.47 3.19
C ALA A 74 -12.93 3.68 3.61
N ALA A 75 -12.17 2.60 3.83
CA ALA A 75 -10.74 2.65 4.12
C ALA A 75 -9.91 3.19 2.92
N LYS A 76 -10.44 3.10 1.70
CA LYS A 76 -9.89 3.75 0.49
C LYS A 76 -10.37 5.20 0.28
N GLY A 77 -11.13 5.77 1.23
CA GLY A 77 -11.61 7.15 1.20
C GLY A 77 -12.79 7.38 0.25
N VAL A 78 -13.41 6.31 -0.24
CA VAL A 78 -14.56 6.36 -1.15
C VAL A 78 -15.86 6.37 -0.36
N HIS A 79 -16.40 7.58 -0.15
CA HIS A 79 -17.67 7.80 0.54
C HIS A 79 -18.77 8.37 -0.36
N ASN A 80 -18.48 8.65 -1.63
CA ASN A 80 -19.46 9.19 -2.57
C ASN A 80 -20.48 8.11 -2.93
N ARG A 81 -21.79 8.38 -2.71
CA ARG A 81 -22.86 7.40 -2.91
C ARG A 81 -23.00 6.96 -4.36
N LYS A 82 -22.88 7.89 -5.31
CA LYS A 82 -22.88 7.59 -6.74
C LYS A 82 -21.74 6.64 -7.10
N MET A 83 -20.52 6.95 -6.66
CA MET A 83 -19.35 6.13 -6.93
C MET A 83 -19.45 4.74 -6.29
N LEU A 84 -19.93 4.66 -5.05
CA LEU A 84 -20.17 3.36 -4.39
C LEU A 84 -21.27 2.55 -5.09
N LYS A 85 -22.33 3.18 -5.57
CA LYS A 85 -23.38 2.51 -6.37
C LYS A 85 -22.78 1.90 -7.64
N ASP A 86 -21.93 2.64 -8.32
CA ASP A 86 -21.26 2.22 -9.54
C ASP A 86 -20.26 1.07 -9.27
N LEU A 87 -19.51 1.16 -8.16
CA LEU A 87 -18.62 0.09 -7.70
C LEU A 87 -19.36 -1.18 -7.26
N ALA A 88 -20.53 -1.04 -6.61
CA ALA A 88 -21.34 -2.17 -6.19
C ALA A 88 -21.84 -2.98 -7.39
N LEU A 89 -22.19 -2.30 -8.50
CA LEU A 89 -22.52 -2.96 -9.75
C LEU A 89 -21.30 -3.65 -10.37
N ALA A 90 -20.16 -2.96 -10.44
CA ALA A 90 -18.97 -3.46 -11.11
C ALA A 90 -18.32 -4.65 -10.39
N GLU A 91 -18.28 -4.64 -9.06
CA GLU A 91 -17.55 -5.65 -8.28
C GLU A 91 -18.44 -6.72 -7.67
N LEU A 92 -19.70 -6.40 -7.34
CA LEU A 92 -20.63 -7.33 -6.68
C LEU A 92 -21.84 -7.69 -7.56
N GLY A 93 -22.00 -7.07 -8.72
CA GLY A 93 -23.18 -7.26 -9.57
C GLY A 93 -24.48 -6.64 -9.04
N TYR A 94 -24.45 -5.92 -7.91
CA TYR A 94 -25.67 -5.37 -7.31
C TYR A 94 -26.08 -4.04 -7.95
N LYS A 95 -27.22 -4.05 -8.63
CA LYS A 95 -27.90 -2.83 -9.10
C LYS A 95 -28.70 -2.21 -7.95
N CYS A 96 -28.28 -1.03 -7.47
CA CYS A 96 -28.95 -0.35 -6.37
C CYS A 96 -29.05 1.17 -6.59
N SER A 97 -29.79 1.87 -5.72
CA SER A 97 -29.87 3.34 -5.72
C SER A 97 -28.85 3.96 -4.75
N GLU A 98 -28.53 5.23 -4.94
CA GLU A 98 -27.68 5.99 -4.00
C GLU A 98 -28.25 6.03 -2.58
N SER A 99 -29.58 6.04 -2.46
CA SER A 99 -30.29 5.98 -1.18
C SER A 99 -30.10 4.63 -0.49
N THR A 100 -30.07 3.53 -1.24
CA THR A 100 -29.77 2.19 -0.71
C THR A 100 -28.35 2.11 -0.17
N ILE A 101 -27.35 2.66 -0.89
CA ILE A 101 -25.97 2.79 -0.38
C ILE A 101 -25.93 3.63 0.91
N GLY A 102 -26.67 4.74 0.94
CA GLY A 102 -26.77 5.59 2.12
C GLY A 102 -27.31 4.84 3.35
N ARG A 103 -28.37 4.04 3.16
CA ARG A 103 -28.96 3.19 4.22
C ARG A 103 -27.99 2.10 4.68
N ALA A 104 -27.35 1.38 3.76
CA ALA A 104 -26.39 0.33 4.10
C ALA A 104 -25.19 0.87 4.90
N ARG A 105 -24.66 2.04 4.52
CA ARG A 105 -23.60 2.70 5.28
C ARG A 105 -24.03 3.10 6.68
N MET A 106 -25.25 3.62 6.83
CA MET A 106 -25.80 3.99 8.13
C MET A 106 -25.96 2.75 9.03
N HIS A 107 -26.52 1.68 8.47
CA HIS A 107 -26.69 0.39 9.16
C HIS A 107 -25.36 -0.15 9.70
N TRP A 108 -24.30 -0.07 8.91
CA TRP A 108 -22.96 -0.51 9.32
C TRP A 108 -22.09 0.56 10.00
N GLY A 109 -22.65 1.72 10.34
CA GLY A 109 -21.93 2.78 11.07
C GLY A 109 -20.80 3.47 10.29
N ILE A 110 -20.80 3.40 8.95
CA ILE A 110 -19.76 3.97 8.09
C ILE A 110 -20.00 5.47 7.88
N LYS A 111 -19.40 6.24 8.79
CA LYS A 111 -19.54 7.70 8.89
C LYS A 111 -18.71 8.44 7.84
N ALA A 112 -19.19 9.61 7.45
CA ALA A 112 -18.39 10.59 6.71
C ALA A 112 -17.54 11.43 7.68
N SER A 113 -16.51 12.09 7.18
CA SER A 113 -15.49 12.76 8.00
C SER A 113 -16.03 13.76 9.03
N GLY A 114 -17.07 14.54 8.67
CA GLY A 114 -17.70 15.47 9.61
C GLY A 114 -18.42 14.78 10.77
N ALA A 115 -19.09 13.66 10.51
CA ALA A 115 -19.75 12.87 11.56
C ALA A 115 -18.72 12.14 12.42
N THR A 116 -17.63 11.64 11.82
CA THR A 116 -16.50 11.03 12.52
C THR A 116 -15.86 12.01 13.51
N LEU A 117 -15.55 13.25 13.07
CA LEU A 117 -15.00 14.28 13.96
C LEU A 117 -15.92 14.57 15.16
N LYS A 118 -17.24 14.65 14.93
CA LYS A 118 -18.22 14.86 16.01
C LYS A 118 -18.22 13.72 17.01
N CYS A 119 -18.12 12.47 16.54
CA CYS A 119 -18.09 11.30 17.41
C CYS A 119 -16.78 11.17 18.21
N LEU A 120 -15.62 11.47 17.60
CA LEU A 120 -14.32 11.39 18.26
C LEU A 120 -14.11 12.52 19.27
N GLY A 121 -14.63 13.70 18.97
CA GLY A 121 -14.33 14.92 19.72
C GLY A 121 -13.00 15.55 19.29
N ILE A 122 -12.83 16.83 19.61
CA ILE A 122 -11.71 17.66 19.10
C ILE A 122 -10.36 17.18 19.64
N LYS A 123 -10.28 16.80 20.92
CA LYS A 123 -9.02 16.41 21.57
C LYS A 123 -8.44 15.15 20.94
N GLU A 124 -9.25 14.11 20.81
CA GLU A 124 -8.81 12.84 20.21
C GLU A 124 -8.45 13.02 18.73
N ALA A 125 -9.25 13.78 17.98
CA ALA A 125 -8.94 14.08 16.59
C ALA A 125 -7.61 14.84 16.43
N LYS A 126 -7.27 15.76 17.34
CA LYS A 126 -5.96 16.43 17.34
C LYS A 126 -4.82 15.47 17.65
N LYS A 127 -5.00 14.53 18.57
CA LYS A 127 -4.02 13.49 18.90
C LYS A 127 -3.74 12.60 17.68
N ILE A 128 -4.78 12.11 17.01
CA ILE A 128 -4.64 11.31 15.78
C ILE A 128 -3.86 12.06 14.69
N ILE A 129 -4.13 13.36 14.52
CA ILE A 129 -3.39 14.19 13.56
C ILE A 129 -1.92 14.31 13.95
N LYS A 130 -1.63 14.47 15.25
CA LYS A 130 -0.26 14.53 15.75
C LYS A 130 0.47 13.20 15.55
N ASP A 131 -0.16 12.08 15.90
CA ASP A 131 0.43 10.75 15.73
C ASP A 131 0.77 10.49 14.24
N ALA A 132 -0.10 10.91 13.31
CA ALA A 132 0.17 10.85 11.87
C ALA A 132 1.31 11.78 11.41
N MET A 133 1.52 12.91 12.08
CA MET A 133 2.66 13.81 11.82
C MET A 133 3.97 13.24 12.35
N ASP A 134 3.95 12.65 13.54
CA ASP A 134 5.12 12.04 14.19
C ASP A 134 5.65 10.83 13.39
N LYS A 135 4.76 10.11 12.68
CA LYS A 135 5.11 9.03 11.73
C LYS A 135 5.77 9.48 10.41
N ASN A 136 5.88 10.78 10.16
CA ASN A 136 6.50 11.39 8.97
C ASN A 136 7.64 12.33 9.39
N PRO A 137 8.77 11.78 9.91
CA PRO A 137 9.89 12.57 10.41
C PRO A 137 10.53 13.45 9.33
N SER A 138 10.44 13.07 8.05
CA SER A 138 10.94 13.88 6.93
C SER A 138 10.09 15.14 6.66
N ARG A 139 8.93 15.27 7.32
CA ARG A 139 7.94 16.35 7.12
C ARG A 139 7.52 16.50 5.66
N SER A 140 7.60 15.43 4.89
CA SER A 140 7.38 15.43 3.44
C SER A 140 5.90 15.41 3.06
N HIS A 141 5.04 14.79 3.89
CA HIS A 141 3.60 14.81 3.66
C HIS A 141 3.03 16.23 3.79
N GLY A 142 2.39 16.69 2.71
CA GLY A 142 1.50 17.84 2.77
C GLY A 142 0.12 17.45 3.30
N LEU A 143 -0.80 18.43 3.35
CA LEU A 143 -2.16 18.24 3.87
C LEU A 143 -2.89 16.98 3.36
N ARG A 144 -2.81 16.70 2.05
CA ARG A 144 -3.46 15.51 1.48
C ARG A 144 -2.79 14.21 1.96
N GLY A 145 -1.47 14.15 1.92
CA GLY A 145 -0.72 13.00 2.43
C GLY A 145 -1.03 12.70 3.89
N THR A 146 -1.11 13.73 4.74
CA THR A 146 -1.53 13.55 6.14
C THR A 146 -2.96 13.04 6.27
N CYS A 147 -3.90 13.53 5.45
CA CYS A 147 -5.25 12.96 5.42
C CYS A 147 -5.27 11.49 4.98
N ASP A 148 -4.44 11.12 4.01
CA ASP A 148 -4.35 9.75 3.51
C ASP A 148 -3.70 8.82 4.55
N ALA A 149 -2.68 9.30 5.28
CA ALA A 149 -2.06 8.57 6.39
C ALA A 149 -3.07 8.33 7.53
N ILE A 150 -3.84 9.35 7.93
CA ILE A 150 -4.91 9.21 8.93
C ILE A 150 -5.91 8.15 8.48
N LEU A 151 -6.32 8.20 7.21
CA LEU A 151 -7.27 7.24 6.65
C LEU A 151 -6.71 5.81 6.66
N ALA A 152 -5.46 5.61 6.25
CA ALA A 152 -4.82 4.30 6.24
C ALA A 152 -4.69 3.71 7.66
N ASP A 153 -4.26 4.52 8.62
CA ASP A 153 -4.02 4.06 9.99
C ASP A 153 -5.29 3.81 10.80
N ASN A 154 -6.37 4.57 10.51
CA ASN A 154 -7.57 4.57 11.35
C ASN A 154 -8.82 4.04 10.64
N GLY A 155 -8.77 3.82 9.32
CA GLY A 155 -9.93 3.40 8.51
C GLY A 155 -11.00 4.49 8.32
N PHE A 156 -10.74 5.73 8.75
CA PHE A 156 -11.66 6.86 8.59
C PHE A 156 -10.95 8.17 8.26
N SER A 157 -11.67 9.08 7.61
CA SER A 157 -11.17 10.42 7.30
C SER A 157 -11.60 11.47 8.33
N LEU A 158 -10.77 12.50 8.52
CA LEU A 158 -11.13 13.73 9.22
C LEU A 158 -11.35 14.89 8.22
N PRO A 159 -12.11 15.94 8.58
CA PRO A 159 -12.33 17.08 7.70
C PRO A 159 -11.02 17.79 7.35
N GLN A 160 -10.73 17.96 6.07
CA GLN A 160 -9.46 18.51 5.59
C GLN A 160 -9.13 19.89 6.18
N GLN A 161 -10.12 20.78 6.35
CA GLN A 161 -9.88 22.09 6.98
C GLN A 161 -9.48 21.97 8.46
N PHE A 162 -10.05 21.00 9.17
CA PHE A 162 -9.68 20.73 10.57
C PHE A 162 -8.25 20.20 10.64
N VAL A 163 -7.89 19.23 9.78
CA VAL A 163 -6.52 18.72 9.69
C VAL A 163 -5.54 19.84 9.38
N ARG A 164 -5.83 20.69 8.39
CA ARG A 164 -4.98 21.84 8.02
C ARG A 164 -4.75 22.80 9.19
N LYS A 165 -5.80 23.14 9.93
CA LYS A 165 -5.70 24.05 11.08
C LYS A 165 -4.82 23.45 12.18
N THR A 166 -5.05 22.18 12.51
CA THR A 166 -4.26 21.46 13.51
C THR A 166 -2.80 21.29 13.10
N MET A 167 -2.52 20.94 11.84
CA MET A 167 -1.15 20.84 11.35
C MET A 167 -0.40 22.18 11.49
N LYS A 168 -1.05 23.31 11.16
CA LYS A 168 -0.43 24.65 11.32
C LYS A 168 -0.19 25.03 12.78
N GLU A 169 -1.03 24.54 13.68
CA GLU A 169 -0.89 24.76 15.11
C GLU A 169 0.33 24.00 15.67
N PHE A 170 0.58 22.77 15.20
CA PHE A 170 1.70 21.95 15.67
C PHE A 170 3.02 22.18 14.94
N ASP A 171 2.99 22.42 13.63
CA ASP A 171 4.19 22.55 12.78
C ASP A 171 3.98 23.61 11.68
N PRO A 172 4.02 24.91 12.04
CA PRO A 172 3.94 25.99 11.05
C PRO A 172 5.11 25.96 10.06
N GLU A 173 6.31 25.58 10.53
CA GLU A 173 7.55 25.53 9.74
C GLU A 173 7.50 24.45 8.65
N GLY A 174 6.87 23.30 8.90
CA GLY A 174 6.69 22.26 7.89
C GLY A 174 5.98 22.75 6.63
N PHE A 175 5.10 23.75 6.73
CA PHE A 175 4.46 24.35 5.54
C PHE A 175 5.44 25.19 4.72
N GLU A 176 6.39 25.85 5.37
CA GLU A 176 7.43 26.66 4.73
C GLU A 176 8.46 25.76 4.04
N LEU A 177 8.87 24.66 4.70
CA LEU A 177 9.77 23.64 4.11
C LEU A 177 9.18 22.98 2.84
N ARG A 178 7.85 22.91 2.73
CA ARG A 178 7.13 22.37 1.57
C ARG A 178 6.82 23.43 0.49
N LYS A 179 7.21 24.70 0.67
CA LYS A 179 7.03 25.71 -0.37
C LYS A 179 7.82 25.26 -1.61
N PRO A 180 7.18 25.14 -2.79
CA PRO A 180 7.87 24.72 -4.00
C PRO A 180 8.98 25.73 -4.34
N GLY A 181 10.23 25.26 -4.32
CA GLY A 181 11.40 26.08 -4.58
C GLY A 181 12.52 25.26 -5.21
N ALA A 182 12.25 24.55 -6.31
CA ALA A 182 13.27 23.96 -7.19
C ALA A 182 12.65 23.46 -8.51
N LYS A 183 13.47 23.58 -9.58
CA LYS A 183 13.22 23.24 -10.99
C LYS A 183 12.06 22.27 -11.27
N ILE A 184 11.04 22.76 -11.96
CA ILE A 184 10.04 21.91 -12.62
C ILE A 184 10.74 21.29 -13.82
N ILE A 185 11.06 20.00 -13.75
CA ILE A 185 11.46 19.24 -14.94
C ILE A 185 10.19 19.03 -15.76
N HIS A 186 10.09 19.70 -16.91
CA HIS A 186 9.03 19.45 -17.87
C HIS A 186 9.16 18.02 -18.40
N ARG A 187 8.36 17.12 -17.84
CA ARG A 187 8.23 15.74 -18.33
C ARG A 187 7.11 15.69 -19.36
N GLY A 188 7.29 14.93 -20.44
CA GLY A 188 6.34 14.81 -21.54
C GLY A 188 4.91 14.42 -21.12
N VAL A 189 3.97 14.60 -22.06
CA VAL A 189 2.57 14.20 -21.88
C VAL A 189 2.50 12.68 -21.90
N LEU A 190 1.87 12.10 -20.87
CA LEU A 190 1.56 10.67 -20.85
C LEU A 190 0.23 10.43 -21.58
N THR A 191 0.21 9.46 -22.48
CA THR A 191 -0.98 8.93 -23.16
C THR A 191 -0.99 7.41 -23.05
N ALA A 192 -2.18 6.83 -22.95
CA ALA A 192 -2.41 5.39 -22.88
C ALA A 192 -3.84 5.11 -23.36
N ALA A 193 -4.06 3.99 -24.03
CA ALA A 193 -5.37 3.64 -24.59
C ALA A 193 -6.36 3.21 -23.51
N GLY A 194 -5.87 2.52 -22.48
CA GLY A 194 -6.71 2.08 -21.37
C GLY A 194 -5.92 1.32 -20.31
N LEU A 195 -6.67 0.67 -19.43
CA LEU A 195 -6.11 -0.07 -18.29
C LEU A 195 -5.36 -1.31 -18.80
N HIS A 196 -4.17 -1.57 -18.25
CA HIS A 196 -3.27 -2.67 -18.61
C HIS A 196 -2.77 -2.67 -20.08
N GLU A 197 -2.95 -1.56 -20.81
CA GLU A 197 -2.33 -1.41 -22.13
C GLU A 197 -0.80 -1.35 -22.03
N GLU A 198 -0.28 -0.50 -21.14
CA GLU A 198 1.16 -0.38 -20.91
C GLU A 198 1.49 -0.42 -19.41
N TRP A 199 2.40 -1.32 -19.03
CA TRP A 199 3.04 -1.29 -17.72
C TRP A 199 4.46 -0.75 -17.85
N SER A 200 4.88 0.01 -16.85
CA SER A 200 6.20 0.63 -16.75
C SER A 200 6.89 0.10 -15.50
N GLY A 201 8.02 -0.59 -15.68
CA GLY A 201 8.84 -1.19 -14.63
C GLY A 201 10.22 -0.55 -14.55
N ASP A 202 10.81 -0.58 -13.35
CA ASP A 202 12.12 0.02 -13.06
C ASP A 202 12.64 -0.38 -11.67
N GLY A 203 13.96 -0.23 -11.47
CA GLY A 203 14.64 -0.36 -10.17
C GLY A 203 14.83 0.99 -9.48
N HIS A 204 14.98 0.98 -8.15
CA HIS A 204 15.28 2.20 -7.39
C HIS A 204 16.32 1.95 -6.28
N ASP A 205 17.46 2.64 -6.37
CA ASP A 205 18.66 2.41 -5.54
C ASP A 205 18.75 3.31 -4.30
N GLY A 206 17.70 4.11 -4.00
CA GLY A 206 17.78 5.16 -2.97
C GLY A 206 18.10 4.68 -1.54
N ILE A 207 17.96 3.39 -1.25
CA ILE A 207 18.34 2.73 0.01
C ILE A 207 19.36 1.58 -0.20
N GLY A 208 19.94 1.47 -1.40
CA GLY A 208 20.86 0.39 -1.79
C GLY A 208 22.13 0.31 -0.94
N LYS A 209 22.59 1.44 -0.39
CA LYS A 209 23.76 1.47 0.52
C LYS A 209 23.56 0.67 1.82
N TYR A 210 22.32 0.30 2.15
CA TYR A 210 21.99 -0.54 3.31
C TYR A 210 21.77 -2.02 2.91
N GLY A 211 22.10 -2.40 1.67
CA GLY A 211 21.84 -3.75 1.15
C GLY A 211 20.37 -4.02 0.83
N LEU A 212 19.56 -2.96 0.69
CA LEU A 212 18.13 -3.01 0.37
C LEU A 212 17.89 -2.30 -0.97
N TYR A 213 17.42 -3.02 -1.97
CA TYR A 213 17.08 -2.45 -3.28
C TYR A 213 15.57 -2.53 -3.49
N ILE A 214 15.03 -1.74 -4.40
CA ILE A 214 13.60 -1.76 -4.71
C ILE A 214 13.43 -1.99 -6.20
N TRP A 215 12.43 -2.78 -6.57
CA TRP A 215 11.95 -2.89 -7.93
C TRP A 215 10.42 -2.79 -7.94
N GLY A 216 9.85 -2.16 -8.96
CA GLY A 216 8.39 -1.96 -9.01
C GLY A 216 7.84 -1.79 -10.40
N VAL A 217 6.51 -1.91 -10.50
CA VAL A 217 5.75 -1.83 -11.76
C VAL A 217 4.51 -0.96 -11.56
N ARG A 218 4.22 -0.14 -12.56
CA ARG A 218 3.04 0.72 -12.62
C ARG A 218 2.25 0.54 -13.89
N ASP A 219 0.94 0.57 -13.75
CA ASP A 219 0.04 0.74 -14.90
C ASP A 219 0.06 2.21 -15.36
N LYS A 220 0.28 2.44 -16.65
CA LYS A 220 0.46 3.79 -17.21
C LYS A 220 -0.82 4.62 -17.17
N TRP A 221 -1.96 4.02 -17.48
CA TRP A 221 -3.24 4.72 -17.63
C TRP A 221 -3.82 5.16 -16.28
N SER A 222 -3.97 4.20 -15.36
CA SER A 222 -4.48 4.43 -14.00
C SER A 222 -3.46 5.09 -13.08
N ARG A 223 -2.16 4.93 -13.40
CA ARG A 223 -1.04 5.29 -12.54
C ARG A 223 -1.02 4.48 -11.23
N ALA A 224 -1.66 3.32 -11.19
CA ALA A 224 -1.58 2.44 -10.04
C ALA A 224 -0.18 1.81 -9.95
N TRP A 225 0.33 1.68 -8.74
CA TRP A 225 1.40 0.72 -8.45
C TRP A 225 0.79 -0.68 -8.42
N LEU A 226 1.24 -1.54 -9.34
CA LEU A 226 0.81 -2.95 -9.38
C LEU A 226 1.60 -3.75 -8.35
N GLY A 227 2.92 -3.53 -8.29
CA GLY A 227 3.77 -4.06 -7.23
C GLY A 227 5.00 -3.20 -7.00
N VAL A 228 5.49 -3.25 -5.76
CA VAL A 228 6.76 -2.67 -5.32
C VAL A 228 7.34 -3.65 -4.32
N ARG A 229 8.55 -4.16 -4.59
CA ARG A 229 9.21 -5.14 -3.73
C ARG A 229 10.59 -4.66 -3.33
N VAL A 230 10.94 -4.86 -2.08
CA VAL A 230 12.32 -4.79 -1.62
C VAL A 230 13.02 -6.09 -2.03
N VAL A 231 14.21 -5.99 -2.60
CA VAL A 231 14.98 -7.12 -3.12
C VAL A 231 16.44 -7.02 -2.67
N PRO A 232 17.15 -8.16 -2.56
CA PRO A 232 18.54 -8.15 -2.10
C PRO A 232 19.48 -7.51 -3.14
N ASN A 233 19.15 -7.57 -4.43
CA ASN A 233 19.89 -6.92 -5.51
C ASN A 233 18.98 -6.75 -6.75
N ASN A 234 18.74 -5.51 -7.18
CA ASN A 234 17.91 -5.21 -8.36
C ASN A 234 18.70 -5.20 -9.69
N ARG A 235 19.99 -5.57 -9.66
CA ARG A 235 20.82 -5.71 -10.87
C ARG A 235 20.88 -7.14 -11.41
N LEU A 236 20.32 -8.10 -10.67
CA LEU A 236 20.26 -9.51 -11.08
C LEU A 236 18.96 -9.75 -11.84
N GLN A 237 19.07 -10.30 -13.05
CA GLN A 237 17.96 -10.46 -13.99
C GLN A 237 16.88 -11.40 -13.45
N GLU A 238 17.31 -12.48 -12.79
CA GLU A 238 16.45 -13.53 -12.23
C GLU A 238 15.59 -12.98 -11.09
N ILE A 239 16.16 -12.14 -10.23
CA ILE A 239 15.45 -11.52 -9.11
C ILE A 239 14.37 -10.57 -9.64
N VAL A 240 14.74 -9.71 -10.59
CA VAL A 240 13.82 -8.73 -11.18
C VAL A 240 12.71 -9.44 -11.97
N ALA A 241 13.04 -10.49 -12.71
CA ALA A 241 12.06 -11.34 -13.39
C ALA A 241 11.12 -12.07 -12.42
N TYR A 242 11.65 -12.63 -11.33
CA TYR A 242 10.84 -13.29 -10.30
C TYR A 242 9.84 -12.30 -9.67
N VAL A 243 10.28 -11.08 -9.35
CA VAL A 243 9.38 -10.04 -8.84
C VAL A 243 8.30 -9.68 -9.87
N TRP A 244 8.67 -9.52 -11.14
CA TRP A 244 7.72 -9.24 -12.20
C TRP A 244 6.68 -10.36 -12.35
N LEU A 245 7.10 -11.63 -12.38
CA LEU A 245 6.19 -12.78 -12.42
C LEU A 245 5.28 -12.84 -11.19
N GLY A 246 5.80 -12.49 -10.00
CA GLY A 246 4.97 -12.35 -8.80
C GLY A 246 3.86 -11.31 -8.97
N ILE A 247 4.15 -10.18 -9.62
CA ILE A 247 3.14 -9.15 -9.94
C ILE A 247 2.15 -9.68 -10.99
N VAL A 248 2.62 -10.36 -12.03
CA VAL A 248 1.76 -11.01 -13.04
C VAL A 248 0.82 -12.01 -12.38
N TYR A 249 1.32 -12.83 -11.45
CA TYR A 249 0.53 -13.78 -10.68
C TYR A 249 -0.55 -13.08 -9.85
N GLU A 250 -0.18 -12.04 -9.09
CA GLU A 250 -1.09 -11.24 -8.26
C GLU A 250 -2.20 -10.58 -9.09
N VAL A 251 -1.83 -9.95 -10.22
CA VAL A 251 -2.77 -9.28 -11.13
C VAL A 251 -3.61 -10.28 -11.92
N GLY A 252 -3.07 -11.47 -12.23
CA GLY A 252 -3.71 -12.52 -13.02
C GLY A 252 -3.49 -12.40 -14.53
N GLY A 253 -2.49 -11.64 -14.97
CA GLY A 253 -2.28 -11.36 -16.38
C GLY A 253 -1.05 -10.50 -16.67
N VAL A 254 -0.77 -10.30 -17.95
CA VAL A 254 0.29 -9.45 -18.47
C VAL A 254 -0.29 -8.24 -19.22
N PRO A 255 0.45 -7.12 -19.36
CA PRO A 255 0.00 -6.00 -20.18
C PRO A 255 0.11 -6.34 -21.67
N VAL A 256 -0.51 -5.51 -22.50
CA VAL A 256 -0.27 -5.53 -23.96
C VAL A 256 1.19 -5.19 -24.28
N GLN A 257 1.76 -4.21 -23.57
CA GLN A 257 3.15 -3.80 -23.66
C GLN A 257 3.76 -3.58 -22.26
N MET A 258 4.92 -4.17 -22.02
CA MET A 258 5.81 -3.84 -20.91
C MET A 258 6.86 -2.82 -21.37
N THR A 259 7.20 -1.90 -20.49
CA THR A 259 8.20 -0.86 -20.74
C THR A 259 9.19 -0.83 -19.59
N THR A 260 10.47 -0.99 -19.88
CA THR A 260 11.57 -0.77 -18.92
C THR A 260 12.63 0.13 -19.52
N ASP A 261 13.56 0.59 -18.70
CA ASP A 261 14.78 1.17 -19.24
C ASP A 261 15.70 0.08 -19.83
N CYS A 262 16.75 0.50 -20.52
CA CYS A 262 17.70 -0.39 -21.18
C CYS A 262 18.75 -0.97 -20.20
N GLY A 263 18.35 -1.23 -18.95
CA GLY A 263 19.18 -1.83 -17.91
C GLY A 263 19.55 -3.29 -18.22
N SER A 264 20.70 -3.72 -17.70
CA SER A 264 21.22 -5.08 -17.87
C SER A 264 20.38 -6.12 -17.12
N GLU A 265 19.51 -5.72 -16.22
CA GLU A 265 18.62 -6.57 -15.41
C GLU A 265 17.32 -6.97 -16.14
N ASN A 266 16.95 -6.27 -17.22
CA ASN A 266 15.67 -6.46 -17.91
C ASN A 266 15.60 -7.50 -19.06
N PRO A 267 16.69 -8.12 -19.58
CA PRO A 267 16.59 -9.10 -20.67
C PRO A 267 15.66 -10.29 -20.40
N VAL A 268 15.62 -10.80 -19.17
CA VAL A 268 14.72 -11.92 -18.81
C VAL A 268 13.26 -11.48 -18.83
N ILE A 269 12.94 -10.28 -18.30
CA ILE A 269 11.58 -9.70 -18.41
C ILE A 269 11.17 -9.55 -19.88
N TYR A 270 12.09 -9.07 -20.73
CA TYR A 270 11.85 -8.98 -22.16
C TYR A 270 11.49 -10.35 -22.75
N GLY A 271 12.26 -11.40 -22.47
CA GLY A 271 11.99 -12.75 -22.95
C GLY A 271 10.64 -13.28 -22.46
N LEU A 272 10.38 -13.20 -21.16
CA LEU A 272 9.14 -13.68 -20.53
C LEU A 272 7.90 -12.93 -21.04
N THR A 273 7.99 -11.62 -21.24
CA THR A 273 6.86 -10.83 -21.75
C THR A 273 6.51 -11.23 -23.19
N ASN A 274 7.51 -11.47 -24.04
CA ASN A 274 7.27 -11.97 -25.40
C ASN A 274 6.67 -13.39 -25.37
N ALA A 275 7.26 -14.30 -24.60
CA ALA A 275 6.80 -15.68 -24.51
C ALA A 275 5.35 -15.79 -24.01
N LEU A 276 5.01 -15.11 -22.91
CA LEU A 276 3.64 -15.10 -22.39
C LEU A 276 2.66 -14.46 -23.38
N ARG A 277 3.08 -13.43 -24.13
CA ARG A 277 2.18 -12.81 -25.10
C ARG A 277 1.98 -13.67 -26.34
N GLU A 278 3.01 -14.35 -26.81
CA GLU A 278 2.89 -15.30 -27.93
C GLU A 278 1.92 -16.44 -27.59
N GLU A 279 1.96 -16.94 -26.35
CA GLU A 279 1.07 -18.02 -25.90
C GLU A 279 -0.37 -17.53 -25.67
N TYR A 280 -0.55 -16.45 -24.91
CA TYR A 280 -1.89 -16.03 -24.44
C TYR A 280 -2.56 -14.98 -25.33
N ALA A 281 -1.84 -14.39 -26.27
CA ALA A 281 -2.38 -13.42 -27.23
C ALA A 281 -1.71 -13.52 -28.62
N PRO A 282 -1.70 -14.69 -29.28
CA PRO A 282 -1.02 -14.90 -30.57
C PRO A 282 -1.54 -14.01 -31.70
N GLY A 283 -2.74 -13.46 -31.57
CA GLY A 283 -3.34 -12.54 -32.53
C GLY A 283 -2.78 -11.11 -32.47
N LEU A 284 -2.00 -10.74 -31.45
CA LEU A 284 -1.39 -9.42 -31.35
C LEU A 284 -0.12 -9.35 -32.19
N ASN A 285 -0.08 -8.41 -33.14
CA ASN A 285 1.07 -8.22 -34.01
C ASN A 285 2.26 -7.64 -33.24
N SER A 286 3.31 -8.45 -33.05
CA SER A 286 4.53 -8.06 -32.33
C SER A 286 5.39 -6.99 -33.00
N THR A 287 5.20 -6.73 -34.30
CA THR A 287 5.88 -5.66 -35.02
C THR A 287 5.20 -4.31 -34.79
N GLU A 288 3.87 -4.28 -34.81
CA GLU A 288 3.08 -3.04 -34.61
C GLU A 288 3.01 -2.66 -33.13
N THR A 289 2.76 -3.65 -32.28
CA THR A 289 2.66 -3.50 -30.84
C THR A 289 3.66 -4.48 -30.20
N PRO A 290 4.89 -4.07 -29.89
CA PRO A 290 5.88 -4.97 -29.28
C PRO A 290 5.46 -5.35 -27.86
N ALA A 291 5.78 -6.57 -27.42
CA ALA A 291 5.42 -7.05 -26.07
C ALA A 291 6.20 -6.30 -25.01
N HIS A 292 7.43 -5.94 -25.36
CA HIS A 292 8.33 -5.21 -24.51
C HIS A 292 9.04 -4.11 -25.29
N ARG A 293 9.15 -2.92 -24.70
CA ARG A 293 9.91 -1.79 -25.26
C ARG A 293 10.94 -1.28 -24.28
N PHE A 294 12.20 -1.26 -24.72
CA PHE A 294 13.26 -0.58 -23.99
C PHE A 294 13.20 0.93 -24.26
N LEU A 295 13.25 1.72 -23.19
CA LEU A 295 13.33 3.18 -23.26
C LEU A 295 14.67 3.69 -22.73
N LYS A 296 15.03 4.90 -23.15
CA LYS A 296 16.02 5.68 -22.41
C LYS A 296 15.41 6.04 -21.05
N SER A 297 16.18 5.99 -19.97
CA SER A 297 15.71 6.33 -18.60
C SER A 297 14.92 7.65 -18.55
N VAL A 298 15.37 8.70 -19.25
CA VAL A 298 14.66 10.00 -19.34
C VAL A 298 13.25 9.92 -19.94
N HIS A 299 12.93 8.86 -20.68
CA HIS A 299 11.63 8.60 -21.28
C HIS A 299 10.76 7.64 -20.47
N ASN A 300 11.28 6.99 -19.42
CA ASN A 300 10.51 6.12 -18.51
C ASN A 300 9.67 6.94 -17.52
N ILE A 301 8.91 7.91 -18.05
CA ILE A 301 8.25 8.99 -17.30
C ILE A 301 7.24 8.45 -16.28
N THR A 302 6.56 7.35 -16.60
CA THR A 302 5.49 6.78 -15.76
C THR A 302 6.01 6.35 -14.41
N ILE A 303 7.03 5.51 -14.38
CA ILE A 303 7.60 5.01 -13.13
C ILE A 303 8.47 6.05 -12.43
N GLU A 304 9.19 6.90 -13.16
CA GLU A 304 9.95 8.02 -12.57
C GLU A 304 9.05 9.01 -11.78
N ARG A 305 7.86 9.31 -12.32
CA ARG A 305 6.84 10.07 -11.57
C ARG A 305 6.31 9.30 -10.36
N GLY A 306 6.27 7.97 -10.46
CA GLY A 306 5.92 7.06 -9.38
C GLY A 306 6.94 7.11 -8.26
N TRP A 307 8.23 6.96 -8.58
CA TRP A 307 9.33 7.01 -7.62
C TRP A 307 9.36 8.31 -6.84
N HIS A 308 9.14 9.45 -7.50
CA HIS A 308 9.02 10.72 -6.78
C HIS A 308 7.90 10.67 -5.74
N SER A 309 6.71 10.17 -6.11
CA SER A 309 5.58 10.06 -5.19
C SER A 309 5.88 9.10 -4.03
N LEU A 310 6.47 7.94 -4.31
CA LEU A 310 6.87 6.97 -3.30
C LEU A 310 7.94 7.52 -2.36
N LYS A 311 8.92 8.25 -2.91
CA LYS A 311 9.97 8.92 -2.13
C LYS A 311 9.41 9.92 -1.13
N MET A 312 8.41 10.70 -1.54
CA MET A 312 7.72 11.63 -0.64
C MET A 312 6.75 10.93 0.31
N ALA A 313 6.22 9.78 -0.04
CA ALA A 313 5.29 9.05 0.81
C ALA A 313 6.00 8.28 1.94
N VAL A 314 7.18 7.72 1.64
CA VAL A 314 7.77 6.71 2.52
C VAL A 314 9.31 6.61 2.52
N LEU A 315 9.98 6.71 1.36
CA LEU A 315 11.42 6.37 1.32
C LEU A 315 12.30 7.36 2.10
N LYS A 316 11.90 8.64 2.18
CA LYS A 316 12.58 9.63 3.02
C LYS A 316 12.48 9.27 4.51
N ASP A 317 11.30 8.84 4.95
CA ASP A 317 11.08 8.48 6.36
C ASP A 317 11.85 7.20 6.70
N ILE A 318 11.82 6.18 5.84
CA ILE A 318 12.63 4.96 6.01
C ILE A 318 14.11 5.30 6.15
N LYS A 319 14.63 6.16 5.26
CA LYS A 319 16.02 6.57 5.30
C LYS A 319 16.37 7.26 6.63
N ASN A 320 15.55 8.22 7.06
CA ASN A 320 15.77 8.93 8.32
C ASN A 320 15.75 7.95 9.51
N LEU A 321 14.75 7.07 9.59
CA LEU A 321 14.62 6.09 10.67
C LEU A 321 15.78 5.10 10.71
N TYR A 322 16.32 4.72 9.54
CA TYR A 322 17.51 3.88 9.47
C TYR A 322 18.73 4.65 10.00
N GLU A 323 18.94 5.89 9.56
CA GLU A 323 20.10 6.72 9.92
C GLU A 323 20.05 7.25 11.37
N ASP A 324 18.87 7.33 12.00
CA ASP A 324 18.67 7.88 13.34
C ASP A 324 19.37 7.05 14.45
N ASP A 325 19.60 5.75 14.23
CA ASP A 325 20.22 4.85 15.22
C ASP A 325 21.30 3.93 14.61
N ASP A 326 21.93 4.38 13.51
CA ASP A 326 22.98 3.64 12.79
C ASP A 326 24.25 3.43 13.65
N GLU A 327 24.37 4.09 14.81
CA GLU A 327 25.44 3.84 15.80
C GLU A 327 25.34 2.45 16.44
N CYS A 328 24.17 1.80 16.38
CA CYS A 328 23.96 0.44 16.92
C CYS A 328 24.56 -0.67 16.05
N ILE A 329 24.90 -0.38 14.79
CA ILE A 329 25.43 -1.36 13.83
C ILE A 329 26.92 -1.09 13.55
N ASN A 330 27.70 -2.18 13.50
CA ASN A 330 28.98 -2.17 12.82
C ASN A 330 28.77 -2.87 11.46
N PRO A 331 28.62 -2.13 10.33
CA PRO A 331 28.37 -2.73 9.03
C PRO A 331 29.49 -3.66 8.55
N ALA A 332 30.71 -3.52 9.08
CA ALA A 332 31.83 -4.40 8.80
C ALA A 332 31.76 -5.72 9.59
N ASN A 333 30.88 -5.84 10.59
CA ASN A 333 30.61 -7.10 11.28
C ASN A 333 29.49 -7.85 10.54
N PRO A 334 29.78 -9.02 9.93
CA PRO A 334 28.79 -9.76 9.16
C PRO A 334 27.54 -10.15 9.96
N LYS A 335 27.70 -10.42 11.26
CA LYS A 335 26.59 -10.71 12.18
C LYS A 335 25.62 -9.53 12.29
N HIS A 336 26.15 -8.31 12.44
CA HIS A 336 25.31 -7.12 12.52
C HIS A 336 24.65 -6.83 11.17
N PHE A 337 25.42 -6.90 10.09
CA PHE A 337 24.91 -6.64 8.74
C PHE A 337 23.77 -7.58 8.35
N LEU A 338 23.94 -8.90 8.51
CA LEU A 338 22.90 -9.88 8.16
C LEU A 338 21.63 -9.69 8.97
N LEU A 339 21.75 -9.52 10.30
CA LEU A 339 20.58 -9.33 11.16
C LEU A 339 19.84 -8.03 10.82
N ALA A 340 20.57 -6.92 10.67
CA ALA A 340 19.97 -5.64 10.32
C ALA A 340 19.30 -5.69 8.94
N ARG A 341 19.98 -6.25 7.93
CA ARG A 341 19.45 -6.40 6.57
C ARG A 341 18.16 -7.23 6.58
N HIS A 342 18.12 -8.33 7.33
CA HIS A 342 16.91 -9.15 7.45
C HIS A 342 15.75 -8.40 8.12
N ILE A 343 15.96 -7.86 9.32
CA ILE A 343 14.91 -7.13 10.06
C ILE A 343 14.37 -5.96 9.23
N TRP A 344 15.27 -5.16 8.65
CA TRP A 344 14.89 -4.03 7.83
C TRP A 344 14.23 -4.43 6.51
N SER A 345 14.61 -5.55 5.89
CA SER A 345 13.93 -6.02 4.68
C SER A 345 12.44 -6.29 4.93
N VAL A 346 12.12 -6.97 6.04
CA VAL A 346 10.73 -7.27 6.44
C VAL A 346 9.99 -5.97 6.78
N ALA A 347 10.59 -5.10 7.59
CA ALA A 347 10.01 -3.83 7.99
C ALA A 347 9.75 -2.90 6.79
N VAL A 348 10.71 -2.80 5.86
CA VAL A 348 10.61 -1.97 4.65
C VAL A 348 9.56 -2.52 3.70
N GLN A 349 9.51 -3.84 3.47
CA GLN A 349 8.49 -4.42 2.59
C GLN A 349 7.09 -4.08 3.08
N LYS A 350 6.81 -4.32 4.37
CA LYS A 350 5.53 -3.96 4.99
C LYS A 350 5.18 -2.49 4.77
N ARG A 351 6.15 -1.60 5.00
CA ARG A 351 5.93 -0.15 4.88
C ARG A 351 5.77 0.29 3.41
N LEU A 352 6.39 -0.40 2.46
CA LEU A 352 6.17 -0.22 1.01
C LEU A 352 4.77 -0.67 0.58
N ASP A 353 4.27 -1.79 1.10
CA ASP A 353 2.91 -2.27 0.80
C ASP A 353 1.85 -1.28 1.32
N GLU A 354 2.02 -0.77 2.54
CA GLU A 354 1.18 0.31 3.09
C GLU A 354 1.24 1.57 2.21
N ALA A 355 2.44 1.96 1.76
CA ALA A 355 2.61 3.13 0.90
C ALA A 355 2.01 2.93 -0.49
N ARG A 356 2.11 1.72 -1.06
CA ARG A 356 1.46 1.32 -2.32
C ARG A 356 -0.04 1.53 -2.21
N ASP A 357 -0.65 1.02 -1.15
CA ASP A 357 -2.08 1.13 -0.91
C ASP A 357 -2.50 2.59 -0.69
N GLN A 358 -1.75 3.36 0.11
CA GLN A 358 -1.99 4.80 0.29
C GLN A 358 -1.95 5.56 -1.04
N LEU A 359 -0.93 5.32 -1.87
CA LEU A 359 -0.77 6.00 -3.17
C LEU A 359 -1.84 5.59 -4.19
N ASN A 360 -2.23 4.31 -4.21
CA ASN A 360 -3.30 3.82 -5.08
C ASN A 360 -4.67 4.36 -4.68
N ASN A 361 -4.87 4.68 -3.40
CA ASN A 361 -6.10 5.29 -2.89
C ASN A 361 -6.05 6.84 -2.89
N HIS A 362 -4.86 7.42 -3.07
CA HIS A 362 -4.67 8.87 -3.11
C HIS A 362 -5.47 9.48 -4.27
N LYS A 363 -6.37 10.40 -3.93
CA LYS A 363 -7.12 11.17 -4.93
C LYS A 363 -6.24 12.29 -5.48
N SER A 364 -5.79 12.11 -6.72
CA SER A 364 -5.05 13.14 -7.47
C SER A 364 -5.82 14.46 -7.55
N ARG A 365 -5.11 15.58 -7.77
CA ARG A 365 -5.77 16.86 -8.08
C ARG A 365 -6.34 16.78 -9.48
N ARG A 366 -7.54 17.34 -9.68
CA ARG A 366 -8.11 17.51 -11.02
C ARG A 366 -7.28 18.52 -11.80
N ASP A 367 -6.83 18.11 -12.96
CA ASP A 367 -6.06 18.87 -13.93
C ASP A 367 -6.70 18.69 -15.30
N LYS A 368 -7.19 19.78 -15.89
CA LYS A 368 -7.88 19.77 -17.18
C LYS A 368 -6.92 19.69 -18.37
N THR A 369 -5.63 19.88 -18.14
CA THR A 369 -4.60 19.92 -19.19
C THR A 369 -3.96 18.54 -19.43
N GLN A 370 -4.19 17.58 -18.54
CA GLN A 370 -3.66 16.22 -18.69
C GLN A 370 -4.52 15.40 -19.65
N ALA A 371 -3.84 14.67 -20.54
CA ALA A 371 -4.51 13.72 -21.45
C ALA A 371 -5.12 12.53 -20.69
N LEU A 372 -4.45 12.06 -19.63
CA LEU A 372 -4.94 10.99 -18.77
C LEU A 372 -5.79 11.51 -17.60
N GLN A 373 -6.66 10.63 -17.10
CA GLN A 373 -7.65 10.93 -16.07
C GLN A 373 -7.05 11.56 -14.80
N SER A 374 -7.73 12.56 -14.23
CA SER A 374 -7.27 13.27 -13.03
C SER A 374 -8.43 13.60 -12.10
N GLY A 375 -8.15 13.82 -10.80
CA GLY A 375 -9.21 14.09 -9.82
C GLY A 375 -9.91 12.84 -9.28
N VAL A 376 -9.34 11.66 -9.54
CA VAL A 376 -9.79 10.33 -9.10
C VAL A 376 -8.57 9.54 -8.64
N SER A 377 -8.77 8.55 -7.76
CA SER A 377 -7.69 7.67 -7.28
C SER A 377 -7.42 6.53 -8.28
N PRO A 378 -6.17 6.05 -8.39
CA PRO A 378 -5.85 4.89 -9.21
C PRO A 378 -6.73 3.66 -8.92
N ALA A 379 -7.04 3.38 -7.66
CA ALA A 379 -7.89 2.25 -7.27
C ALA A 379 -9.30 2.33 -7.88
N VAL A 380 -9.89 3.53 -7.97
CA VAL A 380 -11.20 3.72 -8.62
C VAL A 380 -11.08 3.59 -10.14
N LEU A 381 -10.00 4.11 -10.73
CA LEU A 381 -9.73 3.96 -12.17
C LEU A 381 -9.62 2.48 -12.56
N MET A 382 -8.89 1.69 -11.77
CA MET A 382 -8.78 0.25 -11.97
C MET A 382 -10.12 -0.48 -11.85
N ALA A 383 -10.97 -0.09 -10.89
CA ALA A 383 -12.25 -0.74 -10.66
C ALA A 383 -13.33 -0.35 -11.68
N LEU A 384 -13.24 0.84 -12.29
CA LEU A 384 -14.27 1.40 -13.17
C LEU A 384 -13.70 1.95 -14.49
N PRO A 385 -12.84 1.22 -15.24
CA PRO A 385 -12.14 1.78 -16.40
C PRO A 385 -13.11 2.34 -17.45
N LYS A 386 -14.21 1.62 -17.71
CA LYS A 386 -15.24 2.04 -18.69
C LYS A 386 -15.92 3.36 -18.35
N GLN A 387 -16.14 3.66 -17.07
CA GLN A 387 -16.73 4.94 -16.65
C GLN A 387 -15.80 6.13 -16.90
N TYR A 388 -14.51 5.85 -17.04
CA TYR A 388 -13.47 6.82 -17.32
C TYR A 388 -12.96 6.69 -18.78
N GLY A 389 -13.77 6.11 -19.66
CA GLY A 389 -13.52 6.08 -21.11
C GLY A 389 -12.37 5.17 -21.52
N ALA A 390 -12.10 4.11 -20.76
CA ALA A 390 -11.07 3.13 -21.07
C ALA A 390 -11.61 1.71 -21.04
N ASP A 391 -11.07 0.87 -21.90
CA ASP A 391 -11.21 -0.58 -21.80
C ASP A 391 -10.11 -1.19 -20.91
N ASN A 392 -10.33 -2.44 -20.53
CA ASN A 392 -9.35 -3.25 -19.84
C ASN A 392 -8.67 -4.15 -20.86
N PHE A 393 -7.36 -3.99 -21.02
CA PHE A 393 -6.51 -4.70 -21.98
C PHE A 393 -5.64 -5.77 -21.32
N LEU A 394 -5.97 -6.20 -20.09
CA LEU A 394 -5.23 -7.27 -19.43
C LEU A 394 -5.31 -8.56 -20.25
N ILE A 395 -4.15 -9.13 -20.56
CA ILE A 395 -4.06 -10.46 -21.17
C ILE A 395 -4.01 -11.45 -20.01
N GLU A 396 -5.12 -12.14 -19.79
CA GLU A 396 -5.23 -13.15 -18.74
C GLU A 396 -4.29 -14.32 -19.05
N VAL A 397 -3.57 -14.79 -18.03
CA VAL A 397 -2.64 -15.91 -18.14
C VAL A 397 -2.96 -16.99 -17.11
N ASP A 398 -2.61 -18.24 -17.39
CA ASP A 398 -2.73 -19.30 -16.39
C ASP A 398 -1.72 -19.07 -15.27
N ARG A 399 -2.24 -18.80 -14.07
CA ARG A 399 -1.46 -18.63 -12.85
C ARG A 399 -0.59 -19.85 -12.51
N LYS A 400 -1.00 -21.05 -12.94
CA LYS A 400 -0.20 -22.26 -12.77
C LYS A 400 1.09 -22.19 -13.58
N VAL A 401 1.01 -21.78 -14.85
CA VAL A 401 2.18 -21.60 -15.72
C VAL A 401 3.11 -20.52 -15.16
N VAL A 402 2.55 -19.40 -14.70
CA VAL A 402 3.35 -18.33 -14.05
C VAL A 402 4.07 -18.86 -12.81
N LYS A 403 3.40 -19.70 -12.01
CA LYS A 403 4.00 -20.29 -10.81
C LYS A 403 5.12 -21.27 -11.15
N GLU A 404 4.93 -22.11 -12.16
CA GLU A 404 5.96 -23.03 -12.66
C GLU A 404 7.20 -22.25 -13.15
N MET A 405 7.01 -21.17 -13.92
CA MET A 405 8.11 -20.28 -14.34
C MET A 405 8.86 -19.64 -13.17
N MET A 406 8.15 -19.22 -12.12
CA MET A 406 8.76 -18.67 -10.91
C MET A 406 9.64 -19.70 -10.19
N ASP A 407 9.18 -20.96 -10.13
CA ASP A 407 9.93 -22.04 -9.50
C ASP A 407 11.16 -22.42 -10.35
N GLU A 408 11.05 -22.43 -11.69
CA GLU A 408 12.17 -22.66 -12.61
C GLU A 408 13.26 -21.58 -12.56
N LEU A 409 12.91 -20.32 -12.33
CA LEU A 409 13.89 -19.24 -12.18
C LEU A 409 14.79 -19.39 -10.94
N GLY A 410 14.35 -20.14 -9.94
CA GLY A 410 15.03 -20.28 -8.64
C GLY A 410 14.12 -20.13 -7.43
N GLY A 411 12.82 -19.89 -7.64
CA GLY A 411 11.82 -19.84 -6.59
C GLY A 411 12.02 -18.66 -5.61
N GLU A 412 11.37 -18.76 -4.45
CA GLU A 412 11.36 -17.69 -3.44
C GLU A 412 12.75 -17.33 -2.90
N ASP A 413 13.71 -18.25 -2.99
CA ASP A 413 15.05 -18.02 -2.47
C ASP A 413 15.78 -16.88 -3.20
N LEU A 414 15.38 -16.54 -4.43
CA LEU A 414 15.88 -15.38 -5.19
C LEU A 414 15.62 -14.02 -4.49
N VAL A 415 14.51 -13.90 -3.77
CA VAL A 415 14.11 -12.63 -3.11
C VAL A 415 14.39 -12.64 -1.61
N ARG A 416 14.94 -13.73 -1.08
CA ARG A 416 15.34 -13.82 0.33
C ARG A 416 16.61 -13.03 0.58
N PHE A 417 16.68 -12.41 1.75
CA PHE A 417 17.86 -11.65 2.20
C PHE A 417 18.83 -12.49 3.02
N VAL A 418 18.35 -13.61 3.54
CA VAL A 418 19.07 -14.57 4.40
C VAL A 418 18.54 -15.98 4.10
N THR A 419 19.30 -17.01 4.49
CA THR A 419 18.85 -18.39 4.35
C THR A 419 17.59 -18.67 5.18
N ARG A 420 16.85 -19.72 4.83
CA ARG A 420 15.66 -20.14 5.60
C ARG A 420 16.01 -20.47 7.05
N GLY A 421 17.13 -21.18 7.26
CA GLY A 421 17.61 -21.50 8.60
C GLY A 421 17.95 -20.26 9.42
N TYR A 422 18.55 -19.23 8.83
CA TYR A 422 18.82 -17.97 9.52
C TYR A 422 17.52 -17.24 9.89
N GLU A 423 16.55 -17.16 8.97
CA GLU A 423 15.24 -16.56 9.24
C GLU A 423 14.49 -17.29 10.37
N GLU A 424 14.52 -18.62 10.38
CA GLU A 424 13.91 -19.44 11.45
C GLU A 424 14.54 -19.20 12.82
N LYS A 425 15.87 -19.04 12.89
CA LYS A 425 16.58 -18.65 14.13
C LYS A 425 16.07 -17.30 14.62
N VAL A 426 16.01 -16.30 13.74
CA VAL A 426 15.52 -14.94 14.09
C VAL A 426 14.07 -15.00 14.58
N LYS A 427 13.18 -15.72 13.88
CA LYS A 427 11.77 -15.88 14.28
C LYS A 427 11.62 -16.56 15.64
N THR A 428 12.44 -17.57 15.93
CA THR A 428 12.42 -18.27 17.22
C THR A 428 12.79 -17.31 18.36
N ILE A 429 13.91 -16.58 18.21
CA ILE A 429 14.35 -15.59 19.21
C ILE A 429 13.32 -14.46 19.35
N GLN A 430 12.75 -13.98 18.24
CA GLN A 430 11.70 -12.95 18.25
C GLN A 430 10.50 -13.40 19.09
N ALA A 431 10.05 -14.65 18.91
CA ALA A 431 8.94 -15.22 19.66
C ALA A 431 9.26 -15.41 21.15
N GLU A 432 10.46 -15.91 21.48
CA GLU A 432 10.93 -16.09 22.86
C GLU A 432 11.03 -14.77 23.62
N LEU A 433 11.46 -13.70 22.94
CA LEU A 433 11.52 -12.35 23.50
C LEU A 433 10.16 -11.62 23.53
N GLY A 434 9.10 -12.23 22.96
CA GLY A 434 7.78 -11.62 22.88
C GLY A 434 7.74 -10.35 22.02
N LEU A 435 8.62 -10.24 21.04
CA LEU A 435 8.69 -9.10 20.13
C LEU A 435 7.55 -9.17 19.10
N GLY A 436 6.92 -8.03 18.84
CA GLY A 436 5.93 -7.91 17.77
C GLY A 436 6.57 -7.98 16.38
N GLU A 437 5.75 -7.85 15.34
CA GLU A 437 6.23 -7.78 13.96
C GLU A 437 7.26 -6.65 13.76
N PHE A 438 8.22 -6.90 12.88
CA PHE A 438 9.18 -5.87 12.49
C PHE A 438 8.50 -4.76 11.70
N THR A 439 8.75 -3.53 12.12
CA THR A 439 8.30 -2.30 11.49
C THR A 439 9.45 -1.33 11.44
N VAL A 440 9.37 -0.34 10.56
CA VAL A 440 10.42 0.69 10.44
C VAL A 440 10.59 1.53 11.72
N TYR A 441 9.62 1.46 12.64
CA TYR A 441 9.62 2.21 13.90
C TYR A 441 10.24 1.45 15.08
N ASN A 442 10.37 0.12 14.99
CA ASN A 442 10.93 -0.73 16.05
C ASN A 442 12.09 -1.61 15.55
N ALA A 443 12.58 -1.39 14.32
CA ALA A 443 13.59 -2.22 13.70
C ALA A 443 14.90 -2.24 14.50
N TRP A 444 15.37 -1.07 14.97
CA TRP A 444 16.59 -0.98 15.77
C TRP A 444 16.43 -1.51 17.20
N ASP A 445 15.28 -1.29 17.83
CA ASP A 445 14.96 -1.91 19.12
C ASP A 445 14.96 -3.45 19.02
N SER A 446 14.34 -3.97 17.96
CA SER A 446 14.28 -5.42 17.69
C SER A 446 15.67 -5.98 17.38
N PHE A 447 16.46 -5.26 16.59
CA PHE A 447 17.85 -5.60 16.29
C PHE A 447 18.67 -5.72 17.58
N THR A 448 18.62 -4.69 18.43
CA THR A 448 19.36 -4.65 19.70
C THR A 448 18.95 -5.76 20.66
N ALA A 449 17.65 -6.10 20.68
CA ALA A 449 17.13 -7.18 21.51
C ALA A 449 17.56 -8.57 21.01
N ILE A 450 17.60 -8.80 19.69
CA ILE A 450 17.88 -10.11 19.07
C ILE A 450 19.40 -10.37 18.96
N LEU A 451 20.20 -9.34 18.68
CA LEU A 451 21.63 -9.46 18.40
C LEU A 451 22.44 -10.28 19.43
N PRO A 452 22.21 -10.17 20.76
CA PRO A 452 22.94 -10.96 21.76
C PRO A 452 22.74 -12.47 21.63
N PHE A 453 21.60 -12.90 21.10
CA PHE A 453 21.22 -14.31 20.99
C PHE A 453 21.60 -14.94 19.65
N MET A 454 21.93 -14.12 18.65
CA MET A 454 22.36 -14.62 17.35
C MET A 454 23.76 -15.24 17.42
N PRO A 455 24.01 -16.42 16.84
CA PRO A 455 25.37 -16.95 16.70
C PRO A 455 26.19 -16.13 15.70
N ALA A 456 27.48 -16.46 15.56
CA ALA A 456 28.25 -16.01 14.40
C ALA A 456 27.62 -16.62 13.13
N PRO A 457 27.53 -15.87 12.02
CA PRO A 457 27.00 -16.41 10.77
C PRO A 457 27.85 -17.56 10.24
N GLU A 458 27.20 -18.59 9.74
CA GLU A 458 27.86 -19.72 9.09
C GLU A 458 28.37 -19.34 7.68
N PRO A 459 29.39 -20.03 7.13
CA PRO A 459 29.94 -19.70 5.81
C PRO A 459 28.92 -19.72 4.67
N ASP A 460 27.94 -20.62 4.72
CA ASP A 460 26.84 -20.68 3.74
C ASP A 460 25.89 -19.49 3.87
N GLU A 461 25.64 -19.00 5.09
CA GLU A 461 24.82 -17.80 5.34
C GLU A 461 25.50 -16.53 4.80
N LEU A 462 26.83 -16.44 4.93
CA LEU A 462 27.64 -15.36 4.35
C LEU A 462 27.63 -15.41 2.83
N ALA A 463 27.88 -16.59 2.26
CA ALA A 463 27.88 -16.81 0.81
C ALA A 463 26.51 -16.49 0.19
N PHE A 464 25.41 -16.91 0.83
CA PHE A 464 24.04 -16.61 0.39
C PHE A 464 23.78 -15.10 0.32
N ALA A 465 24.28 -14.34 1.29
CA ALA A 465 24.11 -12.89 1.33
C ALA A 465 25.07 -12.11 0.41
N GLY A 466 26.00 -12.80 -0.26
CA GLY A 466 27.03 -12.21 -1.11
C GLY A 466 28.15 -11.52 -0.33
N ILE A 467 28.40 -11.95 0.91
CA ILE A 467 29.48 -11.44 1.77
C ILE A 467 30.68 -12.37 1.61
N GLN A 468 31.82 -11.81 1.17
CA GLN A 468 33.08 -12.54 0.99
C GLN A 468 33.91 -12.59 2.26
#